data_AF-A0A7L7M6S7-F1
#
_entry.id   AF-A0A7L7M6S7-F1
#
_cell.length_a   1.000
_cell.length_b   1.000
_cell.length_c   1.000
_cell.angle_alpha   90.00
_cell.angle_beta   90.00
_cell.angle_gamma   90.00
#
_symmetry.space_group_name_H-M   'P 1'
#
loop_
_entity.id
_entity.type
_entity.pdbx_description
1 polymer ?
#
loop_
_entity_poly.entity_id
_entity_poly.type
_entity_poly.pdbx_seq_one_letter_code
_entity_poly.pdbx_strand_id
1 'polypeptide(L)'
;MSTASRARPLPAAPRNTPAHPPRVPRPAPVGTALPPEAVTALRGAPPASVEAFWERVRNEGTPLVRPLARGGGNGSGDGSAGSSGGAGGDGDEYAVTFLWRGTPDTRAVLVVPNKVLDPRDPARNLMERVPGTDVWHLTLRMRGDWSATYSLCVDEGDGPPGPTSPGPTSPGPAHWQWLRGRGRPDPMNRLPRMPPRWGGGELSVVRLPHAPAQEEWEPRPGAPAGTVTEHLVRSEHLGNERRVWLYTPPGLSRREAQDTAPLPLLVLLDGEMWEPALRVSALLDNLVADGRIPPVAAVLPESVDNGLRWRELACDERFAAFLTDELLPWAGESVPITDDPARTVVAGQSLGGLTAAFAALRAPHRFGNVLSQSGSFWWPTGTPDDTDGTGAEWLTARVREGEAGDLPVRFDLSAGLQEWVLLPAHRRLRAALEARGCEVSYEEFNGGHDYLCWRARLTEGLVRLLGRPQP
;
A
#
# COMPACT_ATOMS: atom_id res chain seq x y z
N MET A 1 19.22 -44.19 -2.72
CA MET A 1 19.68 -43.17 -3.69
C MET A 1 18.49 -42.30 -4.01
N SER A 2 18.36 -41.17 -3.33
CA SER A 2 17.23 -40.24 -3.50
C SER A 2 17.51 -39.36 -4.71
N THR A 3 16.70 -39.50 -5.76
CA THR A 3 16.72 -38.61 -6.91
C THR A 3 16.17 -37.26 -6.47
N ALA A 4 17.06 -36.34 -6.12
CA ALA A 4 16.72 -34.93 -6.02
C ALA A 4 16.14 -34.49 -7.37
N SER A 5 14.82 -34.36 -7.44
CA SER A 5 14.13 -33.77 -8.59
C SER A 5 14.68 -32.36 -8.74
N ARG A 6 15.56 -32.14 -9.73
CA ARG A 6 16.04 -30.79 -10.06
C ARG A 6 14.82 -30.04 -10.57
N ALA A 7 14.34 -29.08 -9.78
CA ALA A 7 13.28 -28.17 -10.17
C ALA A 7 13.58 -27.65 -11.59
N ARG A 8 12.61 -27.81 -12.49
CA ARG A 8 12.75 -27.40 -13.88
C ARG A 8 12.99 -25.88 -13.88
N PRO A 9 14.03 -25.36 -14.58
CA PRO A 9 14.31 -23.94 -14.57
C PRO A 9 13.11 -23.17 -15.11
N LEU A 10 12.65 -22.14 -14.37
CA LEU A 10 11.55 -21.31 -14.84
C LEU A 10 11.96 -20.64 -16.16
N PRO A 11 11.04 -20.52 -17.14
CA PRO A 11 11.31 -19.76 -18.35
C PRO A 11 11.61 -18.30 -17.99
N ALA A 12 12.35 -17.61 -18.87
CA ALA A 12 12.70 -16.22 -18.67
C ALA A 12 11.45 -15.32 -18.61
N ALA A 13 11.49 -14.32 -17.75
CA ALA A 13 10.44 -13.33 -17.63
C ALA A 13 10.32 -12.46 -18.90
N PRO A 14 9.11 -12.04 -19.30
CA PRO A 14 8.87 -11.10 -20.39
C PRO A 14 9.72 -9.83 -20.28
N ARG A 15 10.30 -9.39 -21.40
CA ARG A 15 11.12 -8.17 -21.49
C ARG A 15 10.37 -7.06 -22.23
N ASN A 16 10.80 -5.82 -22.03
CA ASN A 16 10.27 -4.63 -22.71
C ASN A 16 8.75 -4.41 -22.50
N THR A 17 8.24 -4.80 -21.34
CA THR A 17 6.82 -4.66 -21.00
C THR A 17 6.52 -3.23 -20.53
N PRO A 18 5.34 -2.67 -20.84
CA PRO A 18 4.89 -1.39 -20.30
C PRO A 18 5.03 -1.26 -18.77
N ALA A 19 5.61 -0.15 -18.33
CA ALA A 19 5.82 0.18 -16.92
C ALA A 19 4.59 0.82 -16.26
N HIS A 20 3.40 0.24 -16.48
CA HIS A 20 2.16 0.70 -15.85
C HIS A 20 1.13 -0.43 -15.71
N PRO A 21 0.23 -0.35 -14.72
CA PRO A 21 -0.91 -1.26 -14.62
C PRO A 21 -1.87 -1.11 -15.81
N PRO A 22 -2.74 -2.11 -16.07
CA PRO A 22 -3.83 -1.97 -17.02
C PRO A 22 -4.70 -0.75 -16.71
N ARG A 23 -5.01 0.05 -17.74
CA ARG A 23 -5.85 1.25 -17.60
C ARG A 23 -7.32 0.90 -17.78
N VAL A 24 -7.90 0.11 -16.87
CA VAL A 24 -9.32 -0.27 -16.93
C VAL A 24 -10.19 0.69 -16.07
N PRO A 25 -11.42 1.03 -16.50
CA PRO A 25 -12.34 1.84 -15.69
C PRO A 25 -12.60 1.19 -14.34
N ARG A 26 -12.95 2.01 -13.35
CA ARG A 26 -13.47 1.47 -12.11
C ARG A 26 -14.84 0.81 -12.37
N PRO A 27 -15.09 -0.43 -11.91
CA PRO A 27 -16.36 -1.12 -12.20
C PRO A 27 -17.58 -0.44 -11.58
N ALA A 28 -17.43 0.09 -10.37
CA ALA A 28 -18.47 0.82 -9.66
C ALA A 28 -17.87 2.03 -8.95
N PRO A 29 -18.49 3.23 -9.04
CA PRO A 29 -18.00 4.41 -8.35
C PRO A 29 -18.09 4.21 -6.83
N VAL A 30 -17.20 4.89 -6.10
CA VAL A 30 -17.33 4.98 -4.64
C VAL A 30 -18.61 5.73 -4.28
N GLY A 31 -19.34 5.25 -3.27
CA GLY A 31 -20.59 5.87 -2.83
C GLY A 31 -20.36 7.28 -2.30
N THR A 32 -21.30 8.18 -2.59
CA THR A 32 -21.37 9.51 -1.98
C THR A 32 -22.42 9.53 -0.87
N ALA A 33 -22.34 10.51 0.02
CA ALA A 33 -23.38 10.79 1.00
C ALA A 33 -23.73 12.28 0.98
N LEU A 34 -24.87 12.63 1.59
CA LEU A 34 -25.22 14.03 1.80
C LEU A 34 -24.18 14.71 2.71
N PRO A 35 -23.85 15.98 2.48
CA PRO A 35 -23.01 16.72 3.41
C PRO A 35 -23.70 16.83 4.78
N PRO A 36 -22.93 16.92 5.88
CA PRO A 36 -23.49 17.03 7.21
C PRO A 36 -24.34 18.31 7.34
N GLU A 37 -25.31 18.30 8.26
CA GLU A 37 -26.19 19.44 8.50
C GLU A 37 -25.41 20.74 8.74
N ALA A 38 -24.28 20.66 9.44
CA ALA A 38 -23.38 21.79 9.69
C ALA A 38 -22.83 22.46 8.42
N VAL A 39 -22.71 21.74 7.31
CA VAL A 39 -22.31 22.29 6.00
C VAL A 39 -23.54 22.78 5.23
N THR A 40 -24.62 22.00 5.22
CA THR A 40 -25.87 22.35 4.53
C THR A 40 -26.49 23.64 5.08
N ALA A 41 -26.43 23.84 6.39
CA ALA A 41 -26.95 25.01 7.09
C ALA A 41 -26.21 26.32 6.76
N LEU A 42 -25.04 26.26 6.11
CA LEU A 42 -24.27 27.45 5.72
C LEU A 42 -24.84 28.14 4.49
N ARG A 43 -25.74 27.49 3.74
CA ARG A 43 -26.39 28.10 2.57
C ARG A 43 -27.24 29.29 3.01
N GLY A 44 -26.84 30.49 2.60
CA GLY A 44 -27.51 31.73 3.00
C GLY A 44 -27.23 32.16 4.46
N ALA A 45 -26.30 31.50 5.15
CA ALA A 45 -25.90 31.89 6.49
C ALA A 45 -25.08 33.19 6.49
N PRO A 46 -25.14 34.00 7.56
CA PRO A 46 -24.35 35.22 7.66
C PRO A 46 -22.84 34.89 7.78
N PRO A 47 -21.94 35.80 7.36
CA PRO A 47 -20.49 35.57 7.39
C PRO A 47 -19.95 35.12 8.75
N ALA A 48 -20.50 35.63 9.86
CA ALA A 48 -20.11 35.23 11.21
C ALA A 48 -20.38 33.73 11.50
N SER A 49 -21.44 33.15 10.93
CA SER A 49 -21.73 31.72 11.07
C SER A 49 -20.75 30.84 10.28
N VAL A 50 -20.31 31.33 9.11
CA VAL A 50 -19.29 30.67 8.30
C VAL A 50 -17.93 30.69 9.01
N GLU A 51 -17.54 31.83 9.62
CA GLU A 51 -16.30 31.88 10.40
C GLU A 51 -16.35 30.98 11.64
N ALA A 52 -17.47 30.99 12.38
CA ALA A 52 -17.66 30.09 13.52
C ALA A 52 -17.60 28.61 13.10
N PHE A 53 -18.07 28.26 11.88
CA PHE A 53 -17.89 26.94 11.31
C PHE A 53 -16.40 26.62 11.10
N TRP A 54 -15.63 27.53 10.49
CA TRP A 54 -14.20 27.33 10.29
C TRP A 54 -13.40 27.25 11.58
N GLU A 55 -13.78 28.00 12.62
CA GLU A 55 -13.20 27.86 13.96
C GLU A 55 -13.40 26.45 14.52
N ARG A 56 -14.61 25.89 14.40
CA ARG A 56 -14.87 24.50 14.80
C ARG A 56 -14.06 23.51 13.97
N VAL A 57 -14.02 23.66 12.65
CA VAL A 57 -13.24 22.77 11.76
C VAL A 57 -11.75 22.85 12.09
N ARG A 58 -11.20 24.03 12.38
CA ARG A 58 -9.80 24.17 12.84
C ARG A 58 -9.55 23.42 14.15
N ASN A 59 -10.55 23.36 15.04
CA ASN A 59 -10.49 22.69 16.33
C ASN A 59 -10.74 21.18 16.27
N GLU A 60 -11.53 20.70 15.31
CA GLU A 60 -11.81 19.27 15.11
C GLU A 60 -10.81 18.59 14.16
N GLY A 61 -10.36 19.32 13.14
CA GLY A 61 -9.56 18.83 12.02
C GLY A 61 -10.41 18.31 10.86
N THR A 62 -9.76 18.00 9.75
CA THR A 62 -10.38 17.45 8.53
C THR A 62 -9.81 16.07 8.16
N PRO A 63 -10.55 15.25 7.39
CA PRO A 63 -11.96 15.44 6.99
C PRO A 63 -12.91 15.27 8.19
N LEU A 64 -14.12 15.83 8.10
CA LEU A 64 -15.16 15.58 9.10
C LEU A 64 -15.71 14.16 8.91
N VAL A 65 -15.81 13.40 10.00
CA VAL A 65 -16.27 12.01 9.99
C VAL A 65 -17.52 11.87 10.86
N ARG A 66 -18.61 11.37 10.30
CA ARG A 66 -19.88 11.14 11.01
C ARG A 66 -20.47 9.78 10.68
N PRO A 67 -20.97 9.00 11.65
CA PRO A 67 -21.66 7.75 11.36
C PRO A 67 -22.96 8.04 10.58
N LEU A 68 -23.27 7.19 9.61
CA LEU A 68 -24.54 7.17 8.89
C LEU A 68 -25.50 6.24 9.64
N ALA A 69 -26.73 6.69 9.86
CA ALA A 69 -27.74 5.84 10.47
C ALA A 69 -27.96 4.57 9.63
N ARG A 70 -27.96 3.40 10.27
CA ARG A 70 -28.38 2.16 9.62
C ARG A 70 -29.83 2.35 9.17
N GLY A 71 -30.08 2.28 7.87
CA GLY A 71 -31.43 2.44 7.34
C GLY A 71 -32.37 1.44 8.00
N GLY A 72 -33.40 1.92 8.69
CA GLY A 72 -34.52 1.09 9.14
C GLY A 72 -35.30 0.61 7.93
N GLY A 73 -34.97 -0.58 7.41
CA GLY A 73 -35.67 -1.20 6.30
C GLY A 73 -36.95 -1.91 6.75
N ASN A 74 -38.11 -1.35 6.39
CA ASN A 74 -39.38 -2.06 6.34
C ASN A 74 -39.62 -2.51 4.88
N GLY A 75 -39.68 -3.84 4.65
CA GLY A 75 -40.17 -4.51 3.42
C GLY A 75 -39.29 -4.37 2.16
N SER A 76 -39.13 -5.33 1.26
CA SER A 76 -39.73 -6.64 0.99
C SER A 76 -38.79 -7.37 0.01
N GLY A 77 -38.71 -8.69 0.11
CA GLY A 77 -37.62 -9.47 -0.48
C GLY A 77 -37.62 -9.62 -2.00
N ASP A 78 -36.42 -9.89 -2.53
CA ASP A 78 -36.17 -10.99 -3.47
C ASP A 78 -34.74 -11.49 -3.18
N GLY A 79 -34.62 -12.80 -2.97
CA GLY A 79 -33.39 -13.47 -2.62
C GLY A 79 -32.82 -14.19 -3.84
N SER A 80 -31.58 -13.89 -4.20
CA SER A 80 -30.70 -14.92 -4.76
C SER A 80 -29.25 -14.63 -4.36
N ALA A 81 -28.62 -15.68 -3.85
CA ALA A 81 -27.37 -15.67 -3.12
C ALA A 81 -26.15 -15.78 -4.03
N GLY A 82 -25.04 -15.20 -3.58
CA GLY A 82 -23.70 -15.56 -3.97
C GLY A 82 -22.78 -15.41 -2.76
N SER A 83 -22.79 -16.40 -1.85
CA SER A 83 -21.95 -16.40 -0.66
C SER A 83 -20.49 -16.75 -1.03
N SER A 84 -19.56 -15.89 -0.66
CA SER A 84 -18.16 -16.27 -0.43
C SER A 84 -17.75 -15.68 0.91
N GLY A 85 -17.54 -16.56 1.89
CA GLY A 85 -17.23 -16.19 3.27
C GLY A 85 -15.86 -15.51 3.39
N GLY A 86 -15.87 -14.35 4.04
CA GLY A 86 -14.72 -13.67 4.60
C GLY A 86 -15.25 -12.83 5.76
N ALA A 87 -14.72 -13.04 6.97
CA ALA A 87 -15.14 -12.33 8.17
C ALA A 87 -14.94 -10.81 7.99
N GLY A 88 -16.05 -10.08 8.00
CA GLY A 88 -16.08 -8.63 7.91
C GLY A 88 -17.54 -8.20 8.00
N GLY A 89 -18.08 -8.22 9.22
CA GLY A 89 -19.48 -7.88 9.49
C GLY A 89 -19.87 -6.53 8.90
N ASP A 90 -21.18 -6.33 8.67
CA ASP A 90 -21.80 -5.04 8.33
C ASP A 90 -21.31 -3.94 9.29
N GLY A 91 -20.19 -3.33 8.93
CA GLY A 91 -19.54 -2.28 9.68
C GLY A 91 -20.33 -1.01 9.49
N ASP A 92 -20.42 -0.22 10.56
CA ASP A 92 -21.08 1.09 10.49
C ASP A 92 -20.45 1.92 9.36
N GLU A 93 -21.30 2.47 8.51
CA GLU A 93 -20.87 3.35 7.43
C GLU A 93 -20.77 4.78 7.94
N TYR A 94 -19.86 5.54 7.35
CA TYR A 94 -19.54 6.90 7.73
C TYR A 94 -19.62 7.82 6.52
N ALA A 95 -20.14 9.03 6.75
CA ALA A 95 -19.96 10.17 5.88
C ALA A 95 -18.60 10.79 6.18
N VAL A 96 -17.74 10.86 5.16
CA VAL A 96 -16.41 11.45 5.21
C VAL A 96 -16.43 12.72 4.36
N THR A 97 -16.51 13.88 5.02
CA THR A 97 -16.61 15.19 4.37
C THR A 97 -15.25 15.86 4.32
N PHE A 98 -14.67 15.90 3.12
CA PHE A 98 -13.50 16.71 2.83
C PHE A 98 -13.92 18.17 2.69
N LEU A 99 -13.05 19.08 3.14
CA LEU A 99 -13.32 20.51 3.17
C LEU A 99 -12.14 21.30 2.62
N TRP A 100 -12.45 22.40 1.96
CA TRP A 100 -11.47 23.39 1.54
C TRP A 100 -12.01 24.79 1.77
N ARG A 101 -11.19 25.66 2.35
CA ARG A 101 -11.50 27.08 2.54
C ARG A 101 -10.99 27.84 1.31
N GLY A 102 -11.92 28.18 0.43
CA GLY A 102 -11.63 28.87 -0.81
C GLY A 102 -11.23 30.33 -0.63
N THR A 103 -10.57 30.87 -1.64
CA THR A 103 -10.34 32.30 -1.86
C THR A 103 -11.35 32.82 -2.89
N PRO A 104 -11.44 34.15 -3.10
CA PRO A 104 -12.19 34.70 -4.24
C PRO A 104 -11.74 34.17 -5.60
N ASP A 105 -10.49 33.71 -5.71
CA ASP A 105 -9.89 33.22 -6.95
C ASP A 105 -10.03 31.70 -7.12
N THR A 106 -10.48 30.97 -6.09
CA THR A 106 -10.67 29.52 -6.18
C THR A 106 -11.73 29.17 -7.24
N ARG A 107 -11.32 28.51 -8.31
CA ARG A 107 -12.21 28.07 -9.41
C ARG A 107 -12.61 26.60 -9.31
N ALA A 108 -11.73 25.75 -8.81
CA ALA A 108 -11.98 24.32 -8.66
C ALA A 108 -11.15 23.72 -7.53
N VAL A 109 -11.75 22.73 -6.85
CA VAL A 109 -11.07 21.93 -5.83
C VAL A 109 -11.37 20.47 -6.12
N LEU A 110 -10.33 19.67 -6.33
CA LEU A 110 -10.41 18.23 -6.55
C LEU A 110 -9.78 17.53 -5.35
N VAL A 111 -10.51 16.60 -4.72
CA VAL A 111 -9.95 15.76 -3.67
C VAL A 111 -9.54 14.40 -4.23
N VAL A 112 -8.32 13.96 -3.92
CA VAL A 112 -7.73 12.75 -4.50
C VAL A 112 -7.34 11.76 -3.40
N PRO A 113 -8.29 11.03 -2.78
CA PRO A 113 -7.96 9.92 -1.90
C PRO A 113 -7.42 8.75 -2.71
N ASN A 114 -6.46 8.04 -2.13
CA ASN A 114 -5.76 6.94 -2.80
C ASN A 114 -6.74 5.90 -3.36
N LYS A 115 -6.68 5.67 -4.67
CA LYS A 115 -7.52 4.73 -5.45
C LYS A 115 -9.04 4.92 -5.36
N VAL A 116 -9.51 6.05 -4.82
CA VAL A 116 -10.94 6.43 -4.84
C VAL A 116 -11.32 7.14 -6.14
N LEU A 117 -10.44 8.03 -6.63
CA LEU A 117 -10.66 8.75 -7.88
C LEU A 117 -10.59 7.81 -9.09
N ASP A 118 -11.62 7.82 -9.95
CA ASP A 118 -11.57 7.18 -11.26
C ASP A 118 -10.87 8.10 -12.27
N PRO A 119 -9.72 7.71 -12.86
CA PRO A 119 -9.02 8.53 -13.84
C PRO A 119 -9.83 8.84 -15.11
N ARG A 120 -10.86 8.05 -15.41
CA ARG A 120 -11.75 8.25 -16.58
C ARG A 120 -12.96 9.14 -16.27
N ASP A 121 -13.30 9.32 -14.98
CA ASP A 121 -14.37 10.21 -14.52
C ASP A 121 -13.93 11.02 -13.28
N PRO A 122 -12.92 11.90 -13.43
CA PRO A 122 -12.37 12.66 -12.32
C PRO A 122 -13.36 13.70 -11.75
N ALA A 123 -14.42 14.04 -12.49
CA ALA A 123 -15.42 15.02 -12.08
C ALA A 123 -16.17 14.61 -10.81
N ARG A 124 -16.29 13.31 -10.53
CA ARG A 124 -16.92 12.77 -9.30
C ARG A 124 -16.20 13.17 -8.01
N ASN A 125 -14.95 13.59 -8.12
CA ASN A 125 -14.11 14.00 -7.01
C ASN A 125 -13.97 15.52 -6.90
N LEU A 126 -14.63 16.28 -7.77
CA LEU A 126 -14.71 17.74 -7.62
C LEU A 126 -15.57 18.08 -6.42
N MET A 127 -15.10 19.04 -5.65
CA MET A 127 -15.84 19.58 -4.52
C MET A 127 -16.83 20.62 -5.00
N GLU A 128 -17.96 20.69 -4.32
CA GLU A 128 -18.98 21.70 -4.54
C GLU A 128 -18.78 22.86 -3.57
N ARG A 129 -18.96 24.09 -4.06
CA ARG A 129 -18.96 25.29 -3.21
C ARG A 129 -20.35 25.51 -2.62
N VAL A 130 -20.44 25.68 -1.31
CA VAL A 130 -21.69 26.13 -0.66
C VAL A 130 -22.00 27.55 -1.12
N PRO A 131 -23.15 27.81 -1.78
CA PRO A 131 -23.46 29.11 -2.36
C PRO A 131 -23.35 30.24 -1.34
N GLY A 132 -22.66 31.32 -1.73
CA GLY A 132 -22.48 32.52 -0.89
C GLY A 132 -21.36 32.43 0.15
N THR A 133 -20.60 31.33 0.21
CA THR A 133 -19.55 31.12 1.23
C THR A 133 -18.20 30.78 0.63
N ASP A 134 -17.14 30.67 1.44
CA ASP A 134 -15.82 30.14 1.05
C ASP A 134 -15.70 28.62 1.28
N VAL A 135 -16.79 27.92 1.60
CA VAL A 135 -16.79 26.49 1.94
C VAL A 135 -16.95 25.62 0.70
N TRP A 136 -15.92 24.84 0.39
CA TRP A 136 -15.97 23.77 -0.59
C TRP A 136 -16.04 22.42 0.11
N HIS A 137 -16.85 21.49 -0.40
CA HIS A 137 -16.98 20.15 0.19
C HIS A 137 -17.15 19.02 -0.83
N LEU A 138 -16.72 17.82 -0.45
CA LEU A 138 -17.16 16.55 -1.04
C LEU A 138 -17.39 15.56 0.09
N THR A 139 -18.50 14.83 0.08
CA THR A 139 -18.80 13.82 1.09
C THR A 139 -18.87 12.42 0.48
N LEU A 140 -17.97 11.55 0.93
CA LEU A 140 -17.92 10.14 0.53
C LEU A 140 -18.58 9.27 1.59
N ARG A 141 -19.17 8.15 1.16
CA ARG A 141 -19.68 7.08 2.03
C ARG A 141 -18.64 5.97 2.11
N MET A 142 -18.16 5.67 3.32
CA MET A 142 -17.11 4.69 3.55
C MET A 142 -17.43 3.82 4.77
N ARG A 143 -17.13 2.52 4.72
CA ARG A 143 -17.19 1.64 5.89
C ARG A 143 -16.15 2.07 6.93
N GLY A 144 -16.49 1.99 8.22
CA GLY A 144 -15.70 2.57 9.31
C GLY A 144 -14.28 2.05 9.52
N ASP A 145 -13.86 1.01 8.79
CA ASP A 145 -12.49 0.47 8.77
C ASP A 145 -11.62 1.05 7.64
N TRP A 146 -12.13 2.01 6.88
CA TRP A 146 -11.38 2.62 5.77
C TRP A 146 -10.25 3.54 6.25
N SER A 147 -9.12 3.49 5.54
CA SER A 147 -8.07 4.49 5.65
C SER A 147 -7.43 4.77 4.29
N ALA A 148 -6.93 5.98 4.10
CA ALA A 148 -6.21 6.38 2.90
C ALA A 148 -5.37 7.63 3.15
N THR A 149 -4.30 7.78 2.37
CA THR A 149 -3.70 9.07 2.07
C THR A 149 -4.55 9.81 1.04
N TYR A 150 -4.49 11.14 1.06
CA TYR A 150 -5.14 11.99 0.06
C TYR A 150 -4.41 13.32 -0.11
N SER A 151 -4.66 13.97 -1.23
CA SER A 151 -4.25 15.34 -1.51
C SER A 151 -5.44 16.17 -2.01
N LEU A 152 -5.30 17.48 -1.89
CA LEU A 152 -6.22 18.46 -2.47
C LEU A 152 -5.52 19.14 -3.65
N CYS A 153 -6.12 19.06 -4.82
CA CYS A 153 -5.67 19.73 -6.03
C CYS A 153 -6.55 20.95 -6.25
N VAL A 154 -5.95 22.14 -6.29
CA VAL A 154 -6.73 23.39 -6.29
C VAL A 154 -6.31 24.30 -7.42
N ASP A 155 -7.30 24.87 -8.09
CA ASP A 155 -7.14 25.95 -9.05
C ASP A 155 -7.51 27.27 -8.37
N GLU A 156 -6.51 28.12 -8.15
CA GLU A 156 -6.67 29.45 -7.54
C GLU A 156 -6.66 30.55 -8.62
N GLY A 157 -7.15 30.23 -9.82
CA GLY A 157 -7.21 31.17 -10.95
C GLY A 157 -5.99 31.12 -11.87
N ASP A 158 -4.96 30.35 -11.51
CA ASP A 158 -3.69 30.19 -12.23
C ASP A 158 -3.69 29.03 -13.24
N GLY A 159 -4.75 28.20 -13.23
CA GLY A 159 -4.92 27.13 -14.21
C GLY A 159 -5.19 27.63 -15.63
N PRO A 160 -5.05 26.76 -16.65
CA PRO A 160 -5.41 27.07 -18.03
C PRO A 160 -6.82 27.65 -18.12
N PRO A 161 -7.10 28.61 -19.02
CA PRO A 161 -8.42 29.19 -19.16
C PRO A 161 -9.46 28.08 -19.41
N GLY A 162 -10.38 27.93 -18.45
CA GLY A 162 -11.53 27.05 -18.56
C GLY A 162 -12.70 27.73 -19.30
N PRO A 163 -13.81 27.02 -19.53
CA PRO A 163 -15.04 27.64 -19.99
C PRO A 163 -15.43 28.78 -19.04
N THR A 164 -15.79 29.94 -19.58
CA THR A 164 -16.09 31.18 -18.84
C THR A 164 -17.40 31.17 -18.03
N SER A 165 -17.97 29.99 -17.77
CA SER A 165 -19.28 29.88 -17.10
C SER A 165 -19.11 29.56 -15.60
N PRO A 166 -19.74 30.33 -14.70
CA PRO A 166 -19.79 30.00 -13.28
C PRO A 166 -20.69 28.78 -13.06
N GLY A 167 -20.08 27.62 -12.83
CA GLY A 167 -20.75 26.35 -12.56
C GLY A 167 -19.76 25.18 -12.64
N PRO A 168 -20.12 23.98 -12.17
CA PRO A 168 -19.28 22.78 -12.30
C PRO A 168 -19.26 22.32 -13.76
N THR A 169 -18.57 23.08 -14.63
CA THR A 169 -18.24 22.60 -15.97
C THR A 169 -16.99 21.73 -15.84
N SER A 170 -17.10 20.47 -16.24
CA SER A 170 -15.95 19.55 -16.24
C SER A 170 -14.77 20.22 -16.96
N PRO A 171 -13.60 20.37 -16.29
CA PRO A 171 -12.39 20.84 -16.94
C PRO A 171 -12.11 20.15 -18.28
N GLY A 172 -11.53 20.87 -19.23
CA GLY A 172 -10.98 20.23 -20.44
C GLY A 172 -9.81 19.30 -20.09
N PRO A 173 -9.41 18.37 -20.98
CA PRO A 173 -8.34 17.40 -20.71
C PRO A 173 -7.01 18.03 -20.25
N ALA A 174 -6.62 19.18 -20.84
CA ALA A 174 -5.41 19.91 -20.46
C ALA A 174 -5.51 20.51 -19.04
N HIS A 175 -6.68 21.07 -18.68
CA HIS A 175 -6.90 21.57 -17.33
C HIS A 175 -6.91 20.41 -16.32
N TRP A 176 -7.50 19.26 -16.64
CA TRP A 176 -7.43 18.08 -15.78
C TRP A 176 -6.01 17.57 -15.53
N GLN A 177 -5.19 17.52 -16.58
CA GLN A 177 -3.81 17.11 -16.46
C GLN A 177 -3.03 18.09 -15.57
N TRP A 178 -3.26 19.39 -15.76
CA TRP A 178 -2.66 20.43 -14.93
C TRP A 178 -3.11 20.34 -13.46
N LEU A 179 -4.41 20.28 -13.19
CA LEU A 179 -4.99 20.32 -11.84
C LEU A 179 -4.47 19.16 -10.97
N ARG A 180 -4.43 17.94 -11.52
CA ARG A 180 -3.89 16.77 -10.81
C ARG A 180 -2.41 16.91 -10.43
N GLY A 181 -1.66 17.76 -11.13
CA GLY A 181 -0.27 18.10 -10.80
C GLY A 181 -0.13 19.12 -9.65
N ARG A 182 -1.23 19.69 -9.15
CA ARG A 182 -1.25 20.72 -8.08
C ARG A 182 -1.62 20.16 -6.71
N GLY A 183 -1.38 18.86 -6.49
CA GLY A 183 -1.68 18.20 -5.23
C GLY A 183 -0.92 18.86 -4.07
N ARG A 184 -1.65 19.23 -3.03
CA ARG A 184 -1.10 19.72 -1.75
C ARG A 184 -1.78 19.03 -0.57
N PRO A 185 -1.11 18.94 0.59
CA PRO A 185 -1.75 18.43 1.78
C PRO A 185 -2.90 19.34 2.21
N ASP A 186 -3.92 18.74 2.80
CA ASP A 186 -4.98 19.44 3.50
C ASP A 186 -4.39 20.19 4.72
N PRO A 187 -4.50 21.54 4.75
CA PRO A 187 -3.93 22.36 5.82
C PRO A 187 -4.61 22.16 7.19
N MET A 188 -5.82 21.60 7.23
CA MET A 188 -6.59 21.36 8.46
C MET A 188 -6.56 19.90 8.91
N ASN A 189 -5.85 19.02 8.18
CA ASN A 189 -5.67 17.63 8.58
C ASN A 189 -4.72 17.54 9.78
N ARG A 190 -5.18 16.92 10.87
CA ARG A 190 -4.45 16.83 12.14
C ARG A 190 -3.64 15.56 12.32
N LEU A 191 -3.81 14.60 11.42
CA LEU A 191 -3.07 13.35 11.48
C LEU A 191 -1.64 13.56 10.95
N PRO A 192 -0.65 12.81 11.47
CA PRO A 192 0.70 12.81 10.91
C PRO A 192 0.65 12.56 9.41
N ARG A 193 1.32 13.43 8.65
CA ARG A 193 1.37 13.32 7.20
C ARG A 193 2.21 12.13 6.78
N MET A 194 1.91 11.61 5.60
CA MET A 194 2.65 10.52 5.00
C MET A 194 3.62 11.06 3.95
N PRO A 195 4.91 10.68 4.00
CA PRO A 195 5.84 11.05 2.94
C PRO A 195 5.49 10.29 1.64
N PRO A 196 5.69 10.92 0.47
CA PRO A 196 5.55 10.22 -0.80
C PRO A 196 6.82 9.42 -1.11
N ARG A 197 6.70 8.42 -1.99
CA ARG A 197 7.87 7.74 -2.55
C ARG A 197 8.47 8.59 -3.67
N TRP A 198 9.70 9.06 -3.49
CA TRP A 198 10.47 9.88 -4.46
C TRP A 198 9.88 11.27 -4.76
N GLY A 199 9.61 12.06 -3.72
CA GLY A 199 9.15 13.44 -3.86
C GLY A 199 7.64 13.54 -4.15
N GLY A 200 7.12 14.76 -4.36
CA GLY A 200 5.67 14.98 -4.61
C GLY A 200 4.89 15.61 -3.46
N GLY A 201 5.57 16.12 -2.42
CA GLY A 201 4.95 16.76 -1.26
C GLY A 201 4.31 15.76 -0.31
N GLU A 202 4.22 16.12 0.97
CA GLU A 202 3.57 15.30 1.97
C GLU A 202 2.07 15.10 1.68
N LEU A 203 1.56 13.92 2.04
CA LEU A 203 0.16 13.54 1.85
C LEU A 203 -0.61 13.62 3.17
N SER A 204 -1.86 14.10 3.11
CA SER A 204 -2.77 14.07 4.26
C SER A 204 -3.34 12.68 4.47
N VAL A 205 -3.82 12.40 5.68
CA VAL A 205 -4.30 11.07 6.07
C VAL A 205 -5.76 11.15 6.53
N VAL A 206 -6.57 10.19 6.08
CA VAL A 206 -7.88 9.89 6.68
C VAL A 206 -7.84 8.47 7.23
N ARG A 207 -8.30 8.30 8.47
CA ARG A 207 -8.41 7.02 9.16
C ARG A 207 -9.72 7.01 9.92
N LEU A 208 -10.61 6.09 9.57
CA LEU A 208 -11.92 5.97 10.21
C LEU A 208 -11.84 5.20 11.54
N PRO A 209 -12.85 5.30 12.42
CA PRO A 209 -12.74 4.84 13.81
C PRO A 209 -12.42 3.36 14.01
N HIS A 210 -12.71 2.50 13.04
CA HIS A 210 -12.44 1.06 13.09
C HIS A 210 -11.29 0.64 12.16
N ALA A 211 -10.59 1.60 11.55
CA ALA A 211 -9.44 1.30 10.73
C ALA A 211 -8.29 0.79 11.61
N PRO A 212 -7.42 -0.10 11.10
CA PRO A 212 -6.35 -0.71 11.88
C PRO A 212 -5.49 0.32 12.62
N ALA A 213 -5.24 0.07 13.91
CA ALA A 213 -4.30 0.84 14.71
C ALA A 213 -2.87 0.66 14.16
N GLN A 214 -2.02 1.66 14.40
CA GLN A 214 -0.63 1.69 13.92
C GLN A 214 0.29 2.33 14.96
N GLU A 215 -0.02 2.17 16.24
CA GLU A 215 0.71 2.78 17.35
C GLU A 215 2.14 2.23 17.46
N GLU A 216 2.36 0.99 17.00
CA GLU A 216 3.65 0.32 16.99
C GLU A 216 4.66 0.97 16.03
N TRP A 217 4.21 1.84 15.13
CA TRP A 217 5.11 2.60 14.27
C TRP A 217 5.69 3.85 14.94
N GLU A 218 5.13 4.26 16.08
CA GLU A 218 5.64 5.39 16.84
C GLU A 218 6.71 4.93 17.82
N PRO A 219 7.88 5.60 17.88
CA PRO A 219 8.91 5.26 18.86
C PRO A 219 8.36 5.37 20.28
N ARG A 220 8.54 4.33 21.08
CA ARG A 220 8.13 4.33 22.49
C ARG A 220 9.27 4.88 23.36
N PRO A 221 9.04 5.96 24.13
CA PRO A 221 10.05 6.49 25.03
C PRO A 221 10.55 5.42 26.02
N GLY A 222 11.85 5.20 26.07
CA GLY A 222 12.49 4.25 26.98
C GLY A 222 12.46 2.78 26.56
N ALA A 223 11.84 2.43 25.42
CA ALA A 223 11.94 1.09 24.87
C ALA A 223 13.37 0.84 24.32
N PRO A 224 13.93 -0.37 24.47
CA PRO A 224 15.19 -0.73 23.83
C PRO A 224 15.09 -0.54 22.31
N ALA A 225 16.03 0.22 21.74
CA ALA A 225 16.06 0.51 20.31
C ALA A 225 17.14 -0.31 19.61
N GLY A 226 16.81 -0.84 18.44
CA GLY A 226 17.77 -1.44 17.53
C GLY A 226 18.69 -0.40 16.90
N THR A 227 19.61 -0.87 16.06
CA THR A 227 20.52 0.00 15.30
C THR A 227 20.28 -0.18 13.81
N VAL A 228 20.14 0.93 13.09
CA VAL A 228 20.11 0.96 11.63
C VAL A 228 21.43 1.52 11.13
N THR A 229 22.04 0.82 10.18
CA THR A 229 23.24 1.29 9.47
C THR A 229 22.96 1.35 7.98
N GLU A 230 23.39 2.42 7.33
CA GLU A 230 23.26 2.62 5.89
C GLU A 230 24.58 2.28 5.20
N HIS A 231 24.51 1.42 4.19
CA HIS A 231 25.66 0.94 3.44
C HIS A 231 25.42 1.08 1.96
N LEU A 232 26.52 1.11 1.22
CA LEU A 232 26.51 1.09 -0.23
C LEU A 232 27.01 -0.28 -0.70
N VAL A 233 26.14 -1.05 -1.34
CA VAL A 233 26.40 -2.44 -1.74
C VAL A 233 26.47 -2.54 -3.25
N ARG A 234 27.64 -2.98 -3.73
CA ARG A 234 27.91 -3.24 -5.14
C ARG A 234 27.36 -4.60 -5.54
N SER A 235 26.70 -4.67 -6.70
CA SER A 235 26.17 -5.90 -7.29
C SER A 235 26.82 -6.17 -8.64
N GLU A 236 27.40 -7.35 -8.80
CA GLU A 236 27.89 -7.84 -10.08
C GLU A 236 26.71 -8.33 -10.94
N HIS A 237 25.73 -9.01 -10.34
CA HIS A 237 24.52 -9.45 -11.03
C HIS A 237 23.73 -8.31 -11.68
N LEU A 238 23.65 -7.16 -11.00
CA LEU A 238 22.89 -5.99 -11.47
C LEU A 238 23.76 -4.99 -12.23
N GLY A 239 25.09 -5.07 -12.09
CA GLY A 239 26.02 -4.12 -12.69
C GLY A 239 25.84 -2.69 -12.14
N ASN A 240 25.37 -2.57 -10.91
CA ASN A 240 25.15 -1.29 -10.24
C ASN A 240 25.50 -1.38 -8.75
N GLU A 241 25.30 -0.27 -8.07
CA GLU A 241 25.51 -0.12 -6.65
C GLU A 241 24.27 0.57 -6.07
N ARG A 242 23.84 0.16 -4.88
CA ARG A 242 22.63 0.70 -4.24
C ARG A 242 22.81 0.82 -2.75
N ARG A 243 22.02 1.71 -2.15
CA ARG A 243 21.97 1.79 -0.70
C ARG A 243 21.24 0.59 -0.12
N VAL A 244 21.67 0.16 1.04
CA VAL A 244 21.05 -0.90 1.83
C VAL A 244 21.05 -0.45 3.28
N TRP A 245 19.87 -0.47 3.90
CA TRP A 245 19.75 -0.29 5.35
C TRP A 245 19.77 -1.66 6.02
N LEU A 246 20.67 -1.83 6.99
CA LEU A 246 20.79 -3.01 7.83
C LEU A 246 20.34 -2.68 9.24
N TYR A 247 19.24 -3.28 9.67
CA TYR A 247 18.71 -3.19 11.03
C TYR A 247 19.18 -4.39 11.86
N THR A 248 19.71 -4.09 13.04
CA THR A 248 20.09 -5.05 14.08
C THR A 248 19.20 -4.83 15.31
N PRO A 249 18.58 -5.88 15.87
CA PRO A 249 17.65 -5.73 16.99
C PRO A 249 18.40 -5.28 18.27
N PRO A 250 17.68 -4.70 19.26
CA PRO A 250 18.29 -4.29 20.52
C PRO A 250 18.92 -5.47 21.27
N GLY A 251 20.00 -5.20 22.01
CA GLY A 251 20.66 -6.21 22.86
C GLY A 251 21.60 -7.16 22.14
N LEU A 252 21.88 -6.93 20.84
CA LEU A 252 22.93 -7.66 20.11
C LEU A 252 24.19 -6.78 20.00
N SER A 253 25.14 -6.91 20.92
CA SER A 253 26.48 -6.31 20.72
C SER A 253 27.30 -7.13 19.72
N ARG A 254 28.29 -6.50 19.07
CA ARG A 254 29.21 -7.17 18.14
C ARG A 254 29.96 -8.35 18.78
N ARG A 255 30.13 -8.35 20.11
CA ARG A 255 30.75 -9.45 20.87
C ARG A 255 29.78 -10.59 21.15
N GLU A 256 28.52 -10.28 21.43
CA GLU A 256 27.45 -11.27 21.66
C GLU A 256 27.02 -11.94 20.35
N ALA A 257 27.13 -11.27 19.21
CA ALA A 257 26.82 -11.80 17.89
C ALA A 257 27.57 -13.11 17.56
N GLN A 258 28.77 -13.31 18.09
CA GLN A 258 29.58 -14.52 17.85
C GLN A 258 29.03 -15.77 18.59
N ASP A 259 28.34 -15.57 19.71
CA ASP A 259 27.78 -16.64 20.57
C ASP A 259 26.23 -16.71 20.48
N THR A 260 25.61 -15.84 19.66
CA THR A 260 24.16 -15.76 19.51
C THR A 260 23.67 -16.70 18.41
N ALA A 261 22.58 -17.41 18.65
CA ALA A 261 21.92 -18.22 17.63
C ALA A 261 21.51 -17.35 16.43
N PRO A 262 21.65 -17.82 15.18
CA PRO A 262 21.32 -17.02 14.00
C PRO A 262 19.90 -16.44 14.05
N LEU A 263 19.78 -15.13 13.83
CA LEU A 263 18.54 -14.37 13.88
C LEU A 263 17.63 -14.72 12.68
N PRO A 264 16.30 -14.73 12.86
CA PRO A 264 15.38 -14.63 11.74
C PRO A 264 15.69 -13.39 10.91
N LEU A 265 15.35 -13.44 9.63
CA LEU A 265 15.70 -12.42 8.66
C LEU A 265 14.45 -11.88 7.95
N LEU A 266 14.37 -10.55 7.85
CA LEU A 266 13.44 -9.84 6.98
C LEU A 266 14.21 -9.14 5.85
N VAL A 267 13.95 -9.52 4.61
CA VAL A 267 14.36 -8.76 3.41
C VAL A 267 13.18 -7.89 2.99
N LEU A 268 13.25 -6.58 3.18
CA LEU A 268 12.16 -5.65 2.87
C LEU A 268 12.51 -4.74 1.70
N LEU A 269 11.88 -5.00 0.55
CA LEU A 269 12.10 -4.25 -0.69
C LEU A 269 11.53 -2.83 -0.60
N ASP A 270 11.99 -1.95 -1.50
CA ASP A 270 11.72 -0.51 -1.44
C ASP A 270 12.28 0.14 -0.16
N GLY A 271 13.53 -0.22 0.17
CA GLY A 271 14.17 0.10 1.44
C GLY A 271 14.11 1.57 1.80
N GLU A 272 14.33 2.47 0.82
CA GLU A 272 14.37 3.92 1.05
C GLU A 272 13.08 4.50 1.62
N MET A 273 11.96 3.82 1.35
CA MET A 273 10.67 4.24 1.83
C MET A 273 10.39 3.67 3.21
N TRP A 274 10.82 2.44 3.48
CA TRP A 274 10.63 1.83 4.80
C TRP A 274 11.60 2.39 5.84
N GLU A 275 12.82 2.72 5.44
CA GLU A 275 13.85 3.34 6.26
C GLU A 275 14.67 4.30 5.38
N PRO A 276 14.84 5.59 5.75
CA PRO A 276 14.36 6.23 6.98
C PRO A 276 12.93 6.79 6.90
N ALA A 277 12.27 6.78 5.73
CA ALA A 277 11.07 7.61 5.52
C ALA A 277 9.87 7.20 6.39
N LEU A 278 9.63 5.89 6.59
CA LEU A 278 8.56 5.39 7.47
C LEU A 278 9.06 4.83 8.81
N ARG A 279 10.37 4.80 9.02
CA ARG A 279 11.02 4.33 10.25
C ARG A 279 10.55 2.95 10.70
N VAL A 280 10.59 1.97 9.80
CA VAL A 280 10.22 0.58 10.11
C VAL A 280 11.03 -0.01 11.27
N SER A 281 12.22 0.53 11.55
CA SER A 281 12.98 0.24 12.77
C SER A 281 12.15 0.39 14.05
N ALA A 282 11.33 1.43 14.18
CA ALA A 282 10.46 1.64 15.35
C ALA A 282 9.38 0.54 15.47
N LEU A 283 8.83 0.08 14.34
CA LEU A 283 7.93 -1.07 14.31
C LEU A 283 8.63 -2.33 14.83
N LEU A 284 9.81 -2.64 14.30
CA LEU A 284 10.54 -3.84 14.69
C LEU A 284 10.91 -3.82 16.18
N ASP A 285 11.41 -2.68 16.67
CA ASP A 285 11.73 -2.48 18.10
C ASP A 285 10.52 -2.75 18.98
N ASN A 286 9.37 -2.16 18.64
CA ASN A 286 8.14 -2.29 19.42
C ASN A 286 7.58 -3.72 19.38
N LEU A 287 7.59 -4.39 18.23
CA LEU A 287 7.12 -5.78 18.13
C LEU A 287 8.03 -6.75 18.88
N VAL A 288 9.35 -6.51 18.90
CA VAL A 288 10.32 -7.31 19.67
C VAL A 288 10.15 -7.05 21.16
N ALA A 289 10.01 -5.79 21.57
CA ALA A 289 9.78 -5.42 22.97
C ALA A 289 8.48 -6.02 23.53
N ASP A 290 7.42 -6.09 22.71
CA ASP A 290 6.15 -6.73 23.08
C ASP A 290 6.18 -8.26 23.02
N GLY A 291 7.29 -8.86 22.57
CA GLY A 291 7.41 -10.31 22.39
C GLY A 291 6.51 -10.88 21.29
N ARG A 292 5.94 -10.02 20.43
CA ARG A 292 5.06 -10.42 19.31
C ARG A 292 5.82 -11.06 18.16
N ILE A 293 7.10 -10.70 18.01
CA ILE A 293 8.07 -11.38 17.15
C ILE A 293 9.37 -11.61 17.94
N PRO A 294 10.19 -12.62 17.61
CA PRO A 294 11.53 -12.75 18.16
C PRO A 294 12.43 -11.59 17.67
N PRO A 295 13.58 -11.34 18.34
CA PRO A 295 14.62 -10.48 17.78
C PRO A 295 14.93 -10.89 16.33
N VAL A 296 14.90 -9.93 15.42
CA VAL A 296 14.97 -10.14 13.96
C VAL A 296 15.97 -9.18 13.35
N ALA A 297 16.78 -9.66 12.40
CA ALA A 297 17.60 -8.80 11.55
C ALA A 297 16.79 -8.38 10.32
N ALA A 298 16.97 -7.16 9.83
CA ALA A 298 16.32 -6.73 8.59
C ALA A 298 17.31 -6.10 7.60
N VAL A 299 17.18 -6.46 6.33
CA VAL A 299 18.00 -5.97 5.22
C VAL A 299 17.07 -5.32 4.19
N LEU A 300 17.30 -4.04 3.92
CA LEU A 300 16.39 -3.20 3.16
C LEU A 300 17.10 -2.59 1.95
N PRO A 301 17.11 -3.25 0.78
CA PRO A 301 17.75 -2.71 -0.42
C PRO A 301 16.93 -1.59 -1.06
N GLU A 302 17.63 -0.54 -1.49
CA GLU A 302 17.06 0.59 -2.23
C GLU A 302 16.58 0.17 -3.63
N SER A 303 15.49 0.78 -4.10
CA SER A 303 15.03 0.66 -5.49
C SER A 303 15.61 1.71 -6.46
N VAL A 304 16.47 2.60 -5.96
CA VAL A 304 17.21 3.67 -6.65
C VAL A 304 16.33 4.74 -7.28
N ASP A 305 15.60 4.38 -8.34
CA ASP A 305 14.66 5.26 -9.03
C ASP A 305 13.52 4.46 -9.67
N ASN A 306 12.48 5.15 -10.13
CA ASN A 306 11.31 4.50 -10.72
C ASN A 306 11.64 3.65 -11.94
N GLY A 307 12.55 4.12 -12.81
CA GLY A 307 12.93 3.40 -14.01
C GLY A 307 13.67 2.11 -13.71
N LEU A 308 14.65 2.14 -12.80
CA LEU A 308 15.40 0.97 -12.38
C LEU A 308 14.51 -0.01 -11.61
N ARG A 309 13.65 0.50 -10.71
CA ARG A 309 12.67 -0.30 -10.00
C ARG A 309 11.80 -1.13 -10.92
N TRP A 310 11.27 -0.55 -12.00
CA TRP A 310 10.47 -1.30 -12.98
C TRP A 310 11.28 -2.38 -13.71
N ARG A 311 12.56 -2.12 -13.99
CA ARG A 311 13.42 -3.11 -14.66
C ARG A 311 13.78 -4.27 -13.75
N GLU A 312 14.08 -4.01 -12.49
CA GLU A 312 14.63 -5.00 -11.57
C GLU A 312 13.54 -5.74 -10.77
N LEU A 313 12.45 -5.06 -10.38
CA LEU A 313 11.39 -5.66 -9.57
C LEU A 313 10.28 -6.36 -10.39
N ALA A 314 10.38 -6.35 -11.72
CA ALA A 314 9.46 -7.07 -12.61
C ALA A 314 9.95 -8.48 -12.94
N CYS A 315 10.05 -9.35 -11.92
CA CYS A 315 10.52 -10.73 -12.04
C CYS A 315 11.91 -10.89 -12.71
N ASP A 316 12.84 -9.94 -12.50
CA ASP A 316 14.21 -10.04 -13.03
C ASP A 316 15.00 -11.10 -12.25
N GLU A 317 15.48 -12.13 -12.95
CA GLU A 317 16.30 -13.20 -12.37
C GLU A 317 17.60 -12.67 -11.76
N ARG A 318 18.17 -11.60 -12.33
CA ARG A 318 19.41 -10.99 -11.81
C ARG A 318 19.17 -10.32 -10.46
N PHE A 319 17.99 -9.75 -10.25
CA PHE A 319 17.64 -9.18 -8.95
C PHE A 319 17.43 -10.26 -7.90
N ALA A 320 16.77 -11.37 -8.26
CA ALA A 320 16.65 -12.52 -7.36
C ALA A 320 18.03 -13.11 -7.00
N ALA A 321 18.95 -13.20 -7.97
CA ALA A 321 20.33 -13.64 -7.73
C ALA A 321 21.11 -12.64 -6.86
N PHE A 322 20.99 -11.32 -7.09
CA PHE A 322 21.56 -10.31 -6.19
C PHE A 322 21.09 -10.50 -4.75
N LEU A 323 19.78 -10.75 -4.53
CA LEU A 323 19.29 -10.99 -3.18
C LEU A 323 20.01 -12.18 -2.54
N THR A 324 20.06 -13.34 -3.20
CA THR A 324 20.58 -14.58 -2.59
C THR A 324 22.09 -14.68 -2.54
N ASP A 325 22.77 -14.24 -3.60
CA ASP A 325 24.17 -14.56 -3.87
C ASP A 325 25.11 -13.43 -3.42
N GLU A 326 24.58 -12.21 -3.27
CA GLU A 326 25.37 -11.02 -2.91
C GLU A 326 24.85 -10.36 -1.63
N LEU A 327 23.56 -10.03 -1.56
CA LEU A 327 22.99 -9.25 -0.45
C LEU A 327 22.93 -10.02 0.87
N LEU A 328 22.44 -11.27 0.86
CA LEU A 328 22.38 -12.07 2.09
C LEU A 328 23.78 -12.42 2.63
N PRO A 329 24.74 -12.89 1.81
CA PRO A 329 26.11 -13.12 2.28
C PRO A 329 26.74 -11.86 2.87
N TRP A 330 26.60 -10.71 2.19
CA TRP A 330 27.09 -9.41 2.69
C TRP A 330 26.48 -9.05 4.06
N ALA A 331 25.17 -9.23 4.25
CA ALA A 331 24.53 -8.96 5.54
C ALA A 331 25.02 -9.91 6.65
N GLY A 332 25.27 -11.18 6.28
CA GLY A 332 25.78 -12.22 7.18
C GLY A 332 27.19 -11.96 7.72
N GLU A 333 28.00 -11.15 7.04
CA GLU A 333 29.31 -10.70 7.55
C GLU A 333 29.18 -9.74 8.74
N SER A 334 28.04 -9.04 8.85
CA SER A 334 27.80 -8.01 9.87
C SER A 334 26.91 -8.48 11.01
N VAL A 335 25.92 -9.34 10.72
CA VAL A 335 24.90 -9.81 11.68
C VAL A 335 24.70 -11.32 11.49
N PRO A 336 24.61 -12.12 12.56
CA PRO A 336 24.40 -13.57 12.46
C PRO A 336 22.98 -13.86 12.00
N ILE A 337 22.75 -13.89 10.69
CA ILE A 337 21.45 -14.20 10.07
C ILE A 337 21.29 -15.69 9.82
N THR A 338 20.06 -16.17 9.80
CA THR A 338 19.76 -17.59 9.57
C THR A 338 19.80 -17.99 8.08
N ASP A 339 20.29 -19.20 7.83
CA ASP A 339 20.14 -19.88 6.53
C ASP A 339 18.83 -20.67 6.40
N ASP A 340 18.07 -20.81 7.49
CA ASP A 340 16.80 -21.53 7.49
C ASP A 340 15.73 -20.73 6.71
N PRO A 341 15.20 -21.26 5.58
CA PRO A 341 14.17 -20.58 4.82
C PRO A 341 12.90 -20.34 5.63
N ALA A 342 12.56 -21.24 6.56
CA ALA A 342 11.35 -21.10 7.39
C ALA A 342 11.42 -19.88 8.32
N ARG A 343 12.61 -19.32 8.54
CA ARG A 343 12.87 -18.13 9.37
C ARG A 343 13.30 -16.91 8.55
N THR A 344 13.19 -16.99 7.23
CA THR A 344 13.56 -15.91 6.30
C THR A 344 12.31 -15.41 5.58
N VAL A 345 12.00 -14.12 5.72
CA VAL A 345 10.87 -13.44 5.07
C VAL A 345 11.41 -12.53 3.97
N VAL A 346 10.86 -12.65 2.76
CA VAL A 346 11.00 -11.62 1.72
C VAL A 346 9.68 -10.86 1.60
N ALA A 347 9.74 -9.54 1.71
CA ALA A 347 8.58 -8.68 1.81
C ALA A 347 8.65 -7.52 0.82
N GLY A 348 7.50 -7.12 0.29
CA GLY A 348 7.42 -5.95 -0.58
C GLY A 348 6.01 -5.59 -1.01
N GLN A 349 5.89 -4.41 -1.63
CA GLN A 349 4.61 -3.84 -2.05
C GLN A 349 4.60 -3.57 -3.55
N SER A 350 3.45 -3.71 -4.20
CA SER A 350 3.35 -3.46 -5.65
C SER A 350 4.32 -4.35 -6.43
N LEU A 351 5.27 -3.79 -7.19
CA LEU A 351 6.35 -4.58 -7.80
C LEU A 351 7.20 -5.33 -6.79
N GLY A 352 7.51 -4.75 -5.63
CA GLY A 352 8.22 -5.48 -4.57
C GLY A 352 7.45 -6.71 -4.11
N GLY A 353 6.12 -6.64 -4.05
CA GLY A 353 5.28 -7.80 -3.70
C GLY A 353 5.27 -8.87 -4.79
N LEU A 354 5.38 -8.48 -6.07
CA LEU A 354 5.59 -9.38 -7.20
C LEU A 354 6.98 -10.03 -7.13
N THR A 355 8.03 -9.24 -6.89
CA THR A 355 9.40 -9.73 -6.75
C THR A 355 9.57 -10.67 -5.58
N ALA A 356 8.96 -10.37 -4.43
CA ALA A 356 9.04 -11.20 -3.23
C ALA A 356 8.52 -12.62 -3.51
N ALA A 357 7.33 -12.72 -4.13
CA ALA A 357 6.78 -14.00 -4.55
C ALA A 357 7.63 -14.70 -5.61
N PHE A 358 8.17 -13.96 -6.57
CA PHE A 358 9.09 -14.50 -7.59
C PHE A 358 10.40 -15.02 -7.01
N ALA A 359 11.02 -14.28 -6.07
CA ALA A 359 12.25 -14.66 -5.40
C ALA A 359 12.08 -15.96 -4.61
N ALA A 360 10.95 -16.12 -3.91
CA ALA A 360 10.66 -17.37 -3.20
C ALA A 360 10.34 -18.55 -4.15
N LEU A 361 9.72 -18.28 -5.31
CA LEU A 361 9.55 -19.31 -6.35
C LEU A 361 10.89 -19.79 -6.93
N ARG A 362 11.87 -18.88 -7.06
CA ARG A 362 13.22 -19.17 -7.59
C ARG A 362 14.16 -19.79 -6.57
N ALA A 363 14.10 -19.31 -5.33
CA ALA A 363 14.99 -19.69 -4.26
C ALA A 363 14.21 -20.07 -2.99
N PRO A 364 13.34 -21.09 -3.04
CA PRO A 364 12.56 -21.52 -1.86
C PRO A 364 13.46 -22.08 -0.74
N HIS A 365 14.68 -22.48 -1.07
CA HIS A 365 15.71 -22.89 -0.11
C HIS A 365 16.28 -21.72 0.71
N ARG A 366 16.05 -20.46 0.30
CA ARG A 366 16.40 -19.26 1.07
C ARG A 366 15.20 -18.47 1.56
N PHE A 367 14.12 -18.39 0.79
CA PHE A 367 12.93 -17.64 1.17
C PHE A 367 11.76 -18.59 1.40
N GLY A 368 11.54 -19.00 2.65
CA GLY A 368 10.41 -19.85 3.03
C GLY A 368 9.14 -19.06 3.40
N ASN A 369 9.22 -17.73 3.47
CA ASN A 369 8.08 -16.87 3.78
C ASN A 369 8.04 -15.66 2.85
N VAL A 370 6.85 -15.38 2.31
CA VAL A 370 6.58 -14.22 1.47
C VAL A 370 5.56 -13.33 2.15
N LEU A 371 5.83 -12.03 2.21
CA LEU A 371 4.85 -11.01 2.61
C LEU A 371 4.63 -10.04 1.44
N SER A 372 3.53 -10.22 0.71
CA SER A 372 3.22 -9.47 -0.51
C SER A 372 1.99 -8.60 -0.32
N GLN A 373 2.18 -7.28 -0.41
CA GLN A 373 1.10 -6.31 -0.19
C GLN A 373 0.79 -5.60 -1.51
N SER A 374 -0.44 -5.73 -1.98
CA SER A 374 -0.88 -5.16 -3.26
C SER A 374 0.09 -5.52 -4.41
N GLY A 375 0.63 -6.75 -4.41
CA GLY A 375 1.53 -7.27 -5.42
C GLY A 375 1.02 -7.04 -6.85
N SER A 376 1.89 -6.63 -7.76
CA SER A 376 1.55 -6.32 -9.17
C SER A 376 1.37 -7.59 -10.02
N PHE A 377 0.54 -8.52 -9.55
CA PHE A 377 0.34 -9.83 -10.19
C PHE A 377 -0.42 -9.78 -11.51
N TRP A 378 -0.96 -8.61 -11.90
CA TRP A 378 -1.44 -8.36 -13.25
C TRP A 378 -0.30 -8.36 -14.28
N TRP A 379 0.95 -8.18 -13.86
CA TRP A 379 2.08 -8.04 -14.76
C TRP A 379 2.32 -9.31 -15.60
N PRO A 380 2.68 -9.15 -16.88
CA PRO A 380 2.83 -7.90 -17.64
C PRO A 380 1.52 -7.34 -18.19
N THR A 381 1.48 -6.02 -18.45
CA THR A 381 0.38 -5.38 -19.19
C THR A 381 0.73 -5.37 -20.68
N GLY A 382 -0.14 -5.90 -21.56
CA GLY A 382 -0.10 -5.65 -23.01
C GLY A 382 1.26 -5.88 -23.66
N THR A 383 1.61 -7.14 -23.92
CA THR A 383 2.76 -7.45 -24.77
C THR A 383 2.41 -7.21 -26.26
N PRO A 384 3.38 -6.94 -27.14
CA PRO A 384 3.14 -6.88 -28.59
C PRO A 384 2.46 -8.14 -29.16
N ASP A 385 2.66 -9.28 -28.52
CA ASP A 385 2.06 -10.57 -28.87
C ASP A 385 0.73 -10.87 -28.13
N ASP A 386 0.19 -9.93 -27.36
CA ASP A 386 -1.01 -10.13 -26.53
C ASP A 386 -2.31 -9.84 -27.30
N THR A 387 -2.60 -10.62 -28.35
CA THR A 387 -3.88 -10.53 -29.07
C THR A 387 -5.04 -11.20 -28.31
N ASP A 388 -4.71 -12.13 -27.40
CA ASP A 388 -5.68 -13.06 -26.79
C ASP A 388 -5.70 -13.00 -25.24
N GLY A 389 -4.90 -12.14 -24.60
CA GLY A 389 -4.85 -11.98 -23.13
C GLY A 389 -4.01 -13.03 -22.38
N THR A 390 -3.24 -13.86 -23.09
CA THR A 390 -2.49 -15.00 -22.52
C THR A 390 -1.15 -14.61 -21.89
N GLY A 391 -0.65 -13.40 -22.16
CA GLY A 391 0.63 -12.90 -21.65
C GLY A 391 0.56 -12.27 -20.25
N ALA A 392 -0.64 -11.89 -19.78
CA ALA A 392 -0.86 -11.28 -18.48
C ALA A 392 -0.72 -12.28 -17.32
N GLU A 393 -0.47 -11.76 -16.11
CA GLU A 393 -0.33 -12.59 -14.90
C GLU A 393 0.74 -13.69 -15.01
N TRP A 394 1.88 -13.33 -15.58
CA TRP A 394 2.95 -14.27 -15.90
C TRP A 394 3.39 -15.09 -14.67
N LEU A 395 3.53 -14.46 -13.50
CA LEU A 395 3.92 -15.18 -12.27
C LEU A 395 2.87 -16.20 -11.85
N THR A 396 1.58 -15.85 -11.95
CA THR A 396 0.47 -16.78 -11.66
C THR A 396 0.51 -17.99 -12.59
N ALA A 397 0.81 -17.79 -13.88
CA ALA A 397 1.00 -18.89 -14.83
C ALA A 397 2.16 -19.82 -14.41
N ARG A 398 3.30 -19.26 -13.97
CA ARG A 398 4.45 -20.04 -13.46
C ARG A 398 4.12 -20.81 -12.18
N VAL A 399 3.29 -20.25 -11.31
CA VAL A 399 2.82 -20.97 -10.12
C VAL A 399 2.02 -22.20 -10.53
N ARG A 400 1.10 -22.08 -11.51
CA ARG A 400 0.26 -23.18 -12.00
C ARG A 400 1.01 -24.31 -12.70
N GLU A 401 2.20 -24.03 -13.23
CA GLU A 401 3.03 -25.02 -13.92
C GLU A 401 3.82 -25.94 -12.98
N GLY A 402 3.91 -25.60 -11.69
CA GLY A 402 4.59 -26.45 -10.72
C GLY A 402 3.73 -27.58 -10.19
N GLU A 403 4.39 -28.49 -9.48
CA GLU A 403 3.75 -29.67 -8.90
C GLU A 403 3.29 -29.37 -7.47
N ALA A 404 2.20 -30.02 -7.04
CA ALA A 404 1.71 -29.83 -5.67
C ALA A 404 2.77 -30.28 -4.65
N GLY A 405 3.08 -29.41 -3.68
CA GLY A 405 4.06 -29.67 -2.61
C GLY A 405 5.52 -29.45 -2.99
N ASP A 406 5.83 -29.02 -4.22
CA ASP A 406 7.20 -28.73 -4.66
C ASP A 406 7.72 -27.35 -4.18
N LEU A 407 6.85 -26.56 -3.55
CA LEU A 407 7.12 -25.19 -3.09
C LEU A 407 6.76 -25.05 -1.61
N PRO A 408 7.68 -25.40 -0.68
CA PRO A 408 7.45 -25.33 0.76
C PRO A 408 7.60 -23.89 1.28
N VAL A 409 6.78 -22.98 0.75
CA VAL A 409 6.80 -21.54 1.05
C VAL A 409 5.44 -21.12 1.61
N ARG A 410 5.46 -20.34 2.68
CA ARG A 410 4.26 -19.69 3.26
C ARG A 410 4.08 -18.31 2.65
N PHE A 411 2.87 -18.01 2.20
CA PHE A 411 2.53 -16.74 1.57
C PHE A 411 1.53 -15.96 2.43
N ASP A 412 1.93 -14.77 2.83
CA ASP A 412 1.06 -13.75 3.39
C ASP A 412 0.75 -12.72 2.30
N LEU A 413 -0.48 -12.73 1.81
CA LEU A 413 -0.94 -11.93 0.69
C LEU A 413 -2.00 -10.94 1.16
N SER A 414 -1.88 -9.68 0.75
CA SER A 414 -2.92 -8.68 1.00
C SER A 414 -3.20 -7.80 -0.22
N ALA A 415 -4.45 -7.36 -0.38
CA ALA A 415 -4.85 -6.42 -1.42
C ALA A 415 -5.97 -5.48 -0.93
N GLY A 416 -5.96 -4.24 -1.42
CA GLY A 416 -6.95 -3.23 -1.08
C GLY A 416 -8.23 -3.37 -1.89
N LEU A 417 -9.39 -3.21 -1.24
CA LEU A 417 -10.70 -3.23 -1.89
C LEU A 417 -10.86 -2.12 -2.93
N GLN A 418 -10.10 -1.03 -2.83
CA GLN A 418 -10.11 0.06 -3.80
C GLN A 418 -9.19 -0.21 -5.01
N GLU A 419 -8.48 -1.34 -5.05
CA GLU A 419 -7.52 -1.70 -6.09
C GLU A 419 -8.12 -2.61 -7.17
N TRP A 420 -9.16 -2.15 -7.87
CA TRP A 420 -9.98 -2.99 -8.78
C TRP A 420 -9.20 -3.72 -9.89
N VAL A 421 -8.03 -3.23 -10.25
CA VAL A 421 -7.13 -3.87 -11.23
C VAL A 421 -6.33 -5.02 -10.61
N LEU A 422 -5.88 -4.84 -9.36
CA LEU A 422 -4.99 -5.79 -8.67
C LEU A 422 -5.79 -6.91 -8.00
N LEU A 423 -6.96 -6.59 -7.44
CA LEU A 423 -7.74 -7.49 -6.60
C LEU A 423 -8.09 -8.81 -7.31
N PRO A 424 -8.57 -8.83 -8.57
CA PRO A 424 -8.83 -10.10 -9.26
C PRO A 424 -7.56 -10.94 -9.51
N ALA A 425 -6.43 -10.29 -9.80
CA ALA A 425 -5.15 -10.98 -10.03
C ALA A 425 -4.62 -11.62 -8.74
N HIS A 426 -4.77 -10.95 -7.58
CA HIS A 426 -4.46 -11.51 -6.26
C HIS A 426 -5.28 -12.76 -5.97
N ARG A 427 -6.60 -12.71 -6.17
CA ARG A 427 -7.49 -13.86 -5.97
C ARG A 427 -7.09 -15.07 -6.84
N ARG A 428 -6.69 -14.82 -8.09
CA ARG A 428 -6.21 -15.87 -9.00
C ARG A 428 -4.86 -16.45 -8.59
N LEU A 429 -3.93 -15.62 -8.12
CA LEU A 429 -2.65 -16.09 -7.61
C LEU A 429 -2.85 -16.94 -6.35
N ARG A 430 -3.65 -16.46 -5.40
CA ARG A 430 -4.02 -17.21 -4.19
C ARG A 430 -4.50 -18.62 -4.56
N ALA A 431 -5.50 -18.70 -5.45
CA ALA A 431 -6.04 -19.99 -5.88
C ALA A 431 -4.97 -20.90 -6.53
N ALA A 432 -4.04 -20.33 -7.30
CA ALA A 432 -2.94 -21.08 -7.91
C ALA A 432 -1.94 -21.60 -6.85
N LEU A 433 -1.62 -20.80 -5.83
CA LEU A 433 -0.74 -21.20 -4.72
C LEU A 433 -1.38 -22.27 -3.84
N GLU A 434 -2.65 -22.12 -3.50
CA GLU A 434 -3.42 -23.12 -2.74
C GLU A 434 -3.50 -24.45 -3.51
N ALA A 435 -3.72 -24.40 -4.83
CA ALA A 435 -3.72 -25.60 -5.68
C ALA A 435 -2.33 -26.28 -5.77
N ARG A 436 -1.25 -25.51 -5.58
CA ARG A 436 0.13 -26.01 -5.47
C ARG A 436 0.46 -26.51 -4.06
N GLY A 437 -0.47 -26.46 -3.11
CA GLY A 437 -0.29 -26.93 -1.73
C GLY A 437 0.52 -25.98 -0.84
N CYS A 438 0.69 -24.72 -1.24
CA CYS A 438 1.33 -23.71 -0.40
C CYS A 438 0.39 -23.29 0.75
N GLU A 439 0.96 -22.95 1.91
CA GLU A 439 0.22 -22.28 2.98
C GLU A 439 0.00 -20.82 2.58
N VAL A 440 -1.27 -20.38 2.48
CA VAL A 440 -1.60 -19.02 2.05
C VAL A 440 -2.53 -18.36 3.07
N SER A 441 -2.06 -17.27 3.67
CA SER A 441 -2.89 -16.30 4.37
C SER A 441 -3.25 -15.19 3.40
N TYR A 442 -4.53 -14.88 3.23
CA TYR A 442 -5.00 -13.84 2.32
C TYR A 442 -5.98 -12.89 2.98
N GLU A 443 -5.74 -11.59 2.81
CA GLU A 443 -6.58 -10.55 3.39
C GLU A 443 -6.90 -9.42 2.40
N GLU A 444 -8.19 -9.07 2.34
CA GLU A 444 -8.67 -7.90 1.61
C GLU A 444 -8.95 -6.77 2.60
N PHE A 445 -8.23 -5.65 2.50
CA PHE A 445 -8.37 -4.52 3.42
C PHE A 445 -9.13 -3.36 2.79
N ASN A 446 -9.85 -2.59 3.60
CA ASN A 446 -10.57 -1.41 3.12
C ASN A 446 -9.63 -0.22 2.91
N GLY A 447 -8.94 -0.22 1.78
CA GLY A 447 -7.96 0.79 1.42
C GLY A 447 -7.52 0.66 -0.04
N GLY A 448 -6.53 1.45 -0.41
CA GLY A 448 -5.98 1.53 -1.77
C GLY A 448 -4.55 1.02 -1.89
N HIS A 449 -3.85 1.54 -2.90
CA HIS A 449 -2.45 1.25 -3.19
C HIS A 449 -1.56 2.22 -2.41
N ASP A 450 -1.52 2.02 -1.10
CA ASP A 450 -1.15 3.06 -0.15
C ASP A 450 -0.24 2.57 0.99
N TYR A 451 0.87 3.27 1.20
CA TYR A 451 1.80 2.99 2.30
C TYR A 451 1.16 3.08 3.68
N LEU A 452 0.15 3.94 3.87
CA LEU A 452 -0.60 3.98 5.11
C LEU A 452 -1.27 2.63 5.39
N CYS A 453 -1.85 2.00 4.36
CA CYS A 453 -2.49 0.70 4.50
C CYS A 453 -1.44 -0.41 4.65
N TRP A 454 -0.36 -0.34 3.87
CA TRP A 454 0.72 -1.32 3.90
C TRP A 454 1.47 -1.33 5.23
N ARG A 455 1.57 -0.20 5.95
CA ARG A 455 2.11 -0.17 7.32
C ARG A 455 1.36 -1.11 8.26
N ALA A 456 0.03 -1.02 8.31
CA ALA A 456 -0.79 -1.91 9.14
C ALA A 456 -0.66 -3.39 8.71
N ARG A 457 -0.71 -3.64 7.39
CA ARG A 457 -0.58 -5.01 6.86
C ARG A 457 0.82 -5.61 7.10
N LEU A 458 1.87 -4.80 7.12
CA LEU A 458 3.23 -5.26 7.40
C LEU A 458 3.35 -5.72 8.84
N THR A 459 2.81 -4.94 9.78
CA THR A 459 2.74 -5.30 11.21
C THR A 459 2.08 -6.68 11.40
N GLU A 460 0.92 -6.89 10.81
CA GLU A 460 0.17 -8.13 10.96
C GLU A 460 0.83 -9.33 10.28
N GLY A 461 1.33 -9.15 9.06
CA GLY A 461 2.02 -10.21 8.31
C GLY A 461 3.32 -10.65 8.99
N LEU A 462 4.10 -9.71 9.55
CA LEU A 462 5.31 -10.05 10.30
C LEU A 462 4.99 -10.86 11.56
N VAL A 463 3.94 -10.49 12.30
CA VAL A 463 3.49 -11.25 13.47
C VAL A 463 2.99 -12.64 13.07
N ARG A 464 2.30 -12.78 11.94
CA ARG A 464 1.81 -14.07 11.44
C ARG A 464 2.96 -15.00 11.02
N LEU A 465 3.97 -14.47 10.34
CA LEU A 465 5.06 -15.26 9.76
C LEU A 465 6.19 -15.55 10.76
N LEU A 466 6.52 -14.60 11.63
CA LEU A 466 7.64 -14.69 12.58
C LEU A 466 7.19 -14.83 14.04
N GLY A 467 5.94 -14.54 14.37
CA GLY A 467 5.45 -14.62 15.73
C GLY A 467 5.49 -16.04 16.28
N ARG A 468 5.60 -16.14 17.60
CA ARG A 468 5.50 -17.42 18.29
C ARG A 468 4.04 -17.89 18.26
N PRO A 469 3.77 -19.20 18.12
CA PRO A 469 2.44 -19.72 18.40
C PRO A 469 2.02 -19.26 19.80
N GLN A 470 0.85 -18.64 19.93
CA GLN A 470 0.32 -18.39 21.26
C GLN A 470 0.09 -19.75 21.95
N PRO A 471 0.51 -19.91 23.22
CA PRO A 471 0.38 -21.16 23.96
C PRO A 471 -1.08 -21.59 24.17
#